data_AF-A0A972H8D8-F1
#
_entry.id   AF-A0A972H8D8-F1
#
_cell.length_a   1.000
_cell.length_b   1.000
_cell.length_c   1.000
_cell.angle_alpha   90.00
_cell.angle_beta   90.00
_cell.angle_gamma   90.00
#
_symmetry.space_group_name_H-M   'P 1'
#
loop_
_entity.id
_entity.type
_entity.pdbx_description
1 polymer ?
#
loop_
_entity_poly.entity_id
_entity_poly.type
_entity_poly.pdbx_seq_one_letter_code
_entity_poly.pdbx_strand_id
1 'polypeptide(L)' 'LVGEPAMAYVTRWRMHVAFELLRTGETTVAAAAARVGYDSEAAFSRAFKRVTGTTPSSARTATELAWAVPQLR' A
#
# COMPACT_ATOMS: atom_id res chain seq x y z
N LEU A 1 9.46 15.45 -18.26
CA LEU A 1 10.11 14.15 -18.52
C LEU A 1 11.41 14.16 -17.71
N VAL A 2 11.41 13.80 -16.43
CA VAL A 2 11.39 12.42 -15.90
C VAL A 2 10.38 12.32 -14.75
N GLY A 3 9.43 11.38 -14.87
CA GLY A 3 8.33 11.16 -13.93
C GLY A 3 8.77 10.29 -12.76
N GLU A 4 8.48 10.76 -11.54
CA GLU A 4 8.65 10.12 -10.23
C GLU A 4 10.07 9.58 -9.89
N PRO A 5 10.69 10.03 -8.78
CA PRO A 5 11.90 9.40 -8.27
C PRO A 5 11.71 7.88 -8.11
N ALA A 6 12.69 7.06 -8.52
CA ALA A 6 12.57 5.59 -8.49
C ALA A 6 12.09 5.05 -7.14
N MET A 7 12.53 5.66 -6.04
CA MET A 7 12.11 5.30 -4.69
C MET A 7 10.63 5.59 -4.41
N ALA A 8 10.07 6.66 -4.96
CA ALA A 8 8.66 6.97 -4.84
C ALA A 8 7.81 5.96 -5.63
N TYR A 9 8.24 5.58 -6.84
CA TYR A 9 7.61 4.52 -7.63
C TYR A 9 7.56 3.20 -6.85
N VAL A 10 8.70 2.76 -6.31
CA VAL A 10 8.80 1.53 -5.52
C VAL A 10 7.93 1.60 -4.27
N THR A 11 7.91 2.74 -3.58
CA THR A 11 7.06 2.95 -2.40
C THR A 11 5.59 2.81 -2.76
N ARG A 12 5.17 3.43 -3.87
CA ARG A 12 3.78 3.34 -4.35
C ARG A 12 3.40 1.91 -4.72
N TRP A 13 4.27 1.20 -5.44
CA TRP A 13 4.06 -0.21 -5.77
C TRP A 13 3.93 -1.08 -4.51
N ARG A 14 4.83 -0.91 -3.53
CA ARG A 14 4.77 -1.63 -2.25
C ARG A 14 3.43 -1.41 -1.54
N MET A 15 2.93 -0.17 -1.50
CA MET A 15 1.64 0.13 -0.85
C MET A 15 0.45 -0.45 -1.60
N HIS A 16 0.52 -0.54 -2.94
CA HIS A 16 -0.51 -1.22 -3.72
C HIS A 16 -0.57 -2.71 -3.40
N VAL A 17 0.59 -3.40 -3.37
CA VAL A 17 0.65 -4.82 -2.97
C VAL A 17 0.09 -5.00 -1.55
N ALA A 18 0.44 -4.12 -0.61
CA ALA A 18 -0.10 -4.19 0.75
C ALA A 18 -1.62 -3.98 0.78
N PHE A 19 -2.17 -3.09 -0.05
CA PHE A 19 -3.62 -2.85 -0.14
C PHE A 19 -4.35 -4.11 -0.61
N GLU A 20 -3.87 -4.75 -1.68
CA GLU A 20 -4.47 -5.99 -2.18
C GLU A 20 -4.42 -7.11 -1.14
N LEU A 21 -3.29 -7.27 -0.45
CA LEU A 21 -3.16 -8.25 0.63
C LEU A 21 -4.20 -8.00 1.73
N LEU A 22 -4.39 -6.73 2.14
CA LEU A 22 -5.33 -6.37 3.21
C LEU A 22 -6.80 -6.50 2.78
N ARG A 23 -7.14 -6.14 1.54
CA ARG A 23 -8.51 -6.16 1.01
C ARG A 23 -9.10 -7.56 0.98
N THR A 24 -8.29 -8.58 0.72
CA THR A 24 -8.75 -9.99 0.75
C THR A 24 -9.19 -10.43 2.15
N GLY A 25 -8.80 -9.70 3.20
CA GLY A 25 -9.10 -10.04 4.59
C GLY A 25 -8.29 -11.22 5.14
N GLU A 26 -7.43 -11.84 4.32
CA GLU A 26 -6.66 -13.04 4.67
C GLU A 26 -5.37 -12.74 5.43
N THR A 27 -4.95 -11.47 5.50
CA THR A 27 -3.72 -11.05 6.20
C THR A 27 -3.97 -10.03 7.30
N THR A 28 -3.12 -10.04 8.32
CA THR A 28 -3.07 -8.98 9.33
C THR A 28 -2.28 -7.77 8.81
N VAL A 29 -2.49 -6.60 9.45
CA VAL A 29 -1.74 -5.37 9.16
C VAL A 29 -0.24 -5.58 9.38
N ALA A 30 0.13 -6.25 10.47
CA ALA A 30 1.51 -6.66 10.78
C ALA A 30 2.14 -7.51 9.66
N ALA A 31 1.44 -8.56 9.22
CA ALA A 31 1.94 -9.46 8.20
C ALA A 31 2.07 -8.76 6.83
N ALA A 32 1.12 -7.87 6.49
CA ALA A 32 1.23 -7.04 5.29
C ALA A 32 2.45 -6.11 5.36
N ALA A 33 2.66 -5.43 6.49
CA ALA A 33 3.80 -4.54 6.71
C ALA A 33 5.15 -5.26 6.54
N ALA A 34 5.31 -6.43 7.18
CA ALA A 34 6.52 -7.24 7.05
C ALA A 34 6.76 -7.68 5.60
N ARG A 35 5.70 -8.12 4.89
CA ARG A 35 5.80 -8.58 3.50
C ARG A 35 6.20 -7.50 2.50
N VAL A 36 5.93 -6.22 2.82
CA VAL A 36 6.36 -5.07 2.01
C VAL A 36 7.60 -4.35 2.55
N GLY A 37 8.28 -4.96 3.53
CA GLY A 37 9.59 -4.52 4.02
C GLY A 37 9.55 -3.42 5.07
N TYR A 38 8.52 -3.40 5.92
CA TYR A 38 8.42 -2.50 7.07
C TYR A 38 8.51 -3.29 8.38
N ASP A 39 9.50 -2.97 9.20
CA ASP A 39 9.67 -3.57 10.54
C ASP A 39 8.74 -2.97 11.61
N SER A 40 8.04 -1.88 11.27
CA SER A 40 7.14 -1.18 12.19
C SER A 40 5.78 -0.97 11.53
N GLU A 41 4.73 -1.50 12.16
CA GLU A 41 3.33 -1.28 11.76
C GLU A 41 2.98 0.21 11.74
N ALA A 42 3.55 1.00 12.65
CA ALA A 42 3.31 2.44 12.68
C ALA A 42 3.95 3.16 11.49
N ALA A 43 5.18 2.78 11.12
CA ALA A 43 5.86 3.32 9.93
C ALA A 43 5.12 2.93 8.64
N PHE A 44 4.70 1.66 8.55
CA PHE A 44 3.86 1.16 7.48
C PHE A 44 2.55 1.94 7.39
N SER A 45 1.79 2.06 8.49
CA SER A 45 0.48 2.72 8.51
C SER A 45 0.55 4.19 8.06
N ARG A 46 1.60 4.92 8.46
CA ARG A 46 1.84 6.29 8.00
C ARG A 46 2.15 6.36 6.50
N ALA A 47 3.01 5.47 6.01
CA ALA A 47 3.36 5.41 4.59
C ALA A 47 2.15 4.99 3.73
N PHE A 48 1.42 3.98 4.19
CA PHE A 48 0.21 3.47 3.56
C PHE A 48 -0.83 4.58 3.42
N LYS A 49 -1.23 5.24 4.53
CA LYS A 49 -2.20 6.34 4.47
C LYS A 49 -1.76 7.49 3.57
N ARG A 50 -0.47 7.83 3.57
CA ARG A 50 0.06 8.89 2.68
C ARG A 50 -0.08 8.54 1.20
N VAL A 51 0.10 7.27 0.85
CA VAL A 51 0.13 6.81 -0.55
C VAL A 51 -1.25 6.38 -1.05
N THR A 52 -2.03 5.69 -0.23
CA THR A 52 -3.34 5.12 -0.60
C THR A 52 -4.52 5.99 -0.18
N GLY A 53 -4.30 7.02 0.65
CA GLY A 53 -5.34 7.90 1.17
C GLY A 53 -6.18 7.31 2.31
N THR A 54 -6.02 6.02 2.65
CA THR A 54 -6.81 5.32 3.67
C THR A 54 -5.94 4.57 4.66
N THR A 55 -6.48 4.18 5.81
CA THR A 55 -5.72 3.38 6.80
C THR A 55 -5.69 1.90 6.42
N PRO A 56 -4.67 1.13 6.85
CA PRO A 56 -4.64 -0.32 6.64
C PRO A 56 -5.89 -1.04 7.17
N SER A 57 -6.37 -0.63 8.35
CA SER A 57 -7.58 -1.20 8.95
C SER A 57 -8.83 -0.91 8.11
N SER A 58 -8.96 0.30 7.57
CA SER A 58 -10.06 0.65 6.65
C SER A 58 -9.96 -0.12 5.34
N ALA A 59 -8.77 -0.35 4.80
CA ALA A 59 -8.56 -1.12 3.57
C ALA A 59 -9.02 -2.58 3.68
N ARG A 60 -8.97 -3.16 4.89
CA ARG A 60 -9.52 -4.51 5.16
C ARG A 60 -11.05 -4.58 5.04
N THR A 61 -11.73 -3.46 5.20
CA THR A 61 -13.20 -3.37 5.14
C THR A 61 -13.66 -2.68 3.85
N ALA A 62 -12.74 -2.24 2.99
CA ALA A 62 -13.04 -1.50 1.77
C ALA A 62 -13.46 -2.44 0.63
N THR A 63 -14.64 -2.21 0.07
CA THR A 63 -15.20 -3.01 -1.03
C THR A 63 -14.78 -2.53 -2.42
N GLU A 64 -14.28 -1.29 -2.58
CA GLU A 64 -14.06 -0.68 -3.92
C GLU A 64 -12.67 -0.04 -4.11
N LEU A 65 -12.11 -0.24 -5.31
CA LEU A 65 -10.78 0.22 -5.73
C LEU A 65 -10.86 1.57 -6.46
N ALA A 66 -10.41 2.64 -5.81
CA ALA A 66 -10.15 3.94 -6.47
C ALA A 66 -8.67 4.10 -6.87
N TRP A 67 -8.02 3.02 -7.30
CA TRP A 67 -6.63 3.03 -7.75
C TRP A 67 -6.56 2.55 -9.20
N ALA A 68 -6.49 3.50 -10.12
CA ALA A 68 -6.00 3.24 -11.46
C ALA A 68 -4.47 3.23 -11.39
N VAL A 69 -3.80 2.09 -11.63
CA VAL A 69 -2.35 2.04 -11.83
C VAL A 69 -2.01 2.82 -13.10
N PRO A 70 -1.38 4.01 -13.07
CA PRO A 70 -0.86 4.61 -14.28
C PRO A 70 0.57 4.08 -14.47
N GLN A 71 0.83 3.56 -15.67
CA GLN A 71 2.15 3.37 -16.28
C GLN A 71 2.89 2.04 -15.96
N LEU A 72 2.45 0.96 -16.60
CA LEU A 72 3.32 0.00 -17.28
C LEU A 72 2.65 -0.36 -18.63
N ARG A 73 2.78 0.55 -19.60
CA ARG A 73 2.79 0.24 -21.04
C ARG A 73 4.16 0.62 -21.57
#